data_AF-A0A260MF19-F1
#
_entry.id   AF-A0A260MF19-F1
#
_cell.length_a   1.000
_cell.length_b   1.000
_cell.length_c   1.000
_cell.angle_alpha   90.00
_cell.angle_beta   90.00
_cell.angle_gamma   90.00
#
_symmetry.space_group_name_H-M   'P 1'
#
loop_
_entity.id
_entity.type
_entity.pdbx_description
1 polymer ?
#
loop_
_entity_poly.entity_id
_entity_poly.type
_entity_poly.pdbx_seq_one_letter_code
_entity_poly.pdbx_strand_id
1 'polypeptide(L)'
;MGETEQNLTAVTSEYGDERPERGLGVSIRRGGIEVEYIDAPGIEKHAPMDWTPDTAQVLLARRGYAVTGRWVDISDPCAEDPIWELPVVKTADR
;
A
#
# COMPACT_ATOMS: atom_id res chain seq x y z
N MET A 1 11.12 21.88 -16.94
CA MET A 1 11.29 21.79 -15.47
C MET A 1 10.20 20.84 -15.03
N GLY A 2 10.45 19.54 -14.88
CA GLY A 2 11.47 18.95 -14.02
C GLY A 2 10.83 18.36 -12.75
N GLU A 3 9.51 18.17 -12.73
CA GLU A 3 8.84 17.41 -11.69
C GLU A 3 8.99 15.95 -12.08
N THR A 4 9.98 15.30 -11.47
CA THR A 4 10.12 13.86 -11.51
C THR A 4 8.76 13.24 -11.24
N GLU A 5 8.24 12.50 -12.21
CA GLU A 5 7.19 11.51 -11.98
C GLU A 5 7.64 10.72 -10.74
N GLN A 6 7.08 11.07 -9.59
CA GLN A 6 7.58 10.57 -8.32
C GLN A 6 7.28 9.10 -8.36
N ASN A 7 8.31 8.27 -8.56
CA ASN A 7 8.21 6.82 -8.67
C ASN A 7 7.86 6.26 -7.29
N LEU A 8 6.61 6.50 -6.89
CA LEU A 8 6.01 6.07 -5.66
C LEU A 8 5.37 4.72 -5.94
N THR A 9 5.66 3.75 -5.09
CA THR A 9 5.10 2.42 -5.16
C THR A 9 4.30 2.19 -3.90
N ALA A 10 3.02 1.89 -4.05
CA ALA A 10 2.20 1.39 -2.96
C ALA A 10 2.41 -0.12 -2.83
N VAL A 11 2.71 -0.58 -1.63
CA VAL A 11 2.86 -2.00 -1.30
C VAL A 11 1.83 -2.34 -0.23
N THR A 12 1.01 -3.35 -0.47
CA THR A 12 0.13 -3.88 0.56
C THR A 12 0.98 -4.64 1.56
N SER A 13 1.06 -4.18 2.81
CA SER A 13 1.76 -4.89 3.86
C SER A 13 0.72 -5.43 4.84
N GLU A 14 0.47 -6.74 4.78
CA GLU A 14 -0.02 -7.46 5.94
C GLU A 14 1.21 -7.71 6.83
N TYR A 15 1.21 -7.17 8.05
CA TYR A 15 2.34 -7.17 9.00
C TYR A 15 3.53 -6.26 8.65
N GLY A 16 3.51 -5.07 9.26
CA GLY A 16 4.75 -4.37 9.57
C GLY A 16 5.42 -5.03 10.77
N ASP A 17 6.61 -5.59 10.54
CA ASP A 17 7.59 -5.99 11.55
C ASP A 17 7.57 -4.99 12.73
N GLU A 18 7.34 -5.48 13.95
CA GLU A 18 7.57 -4.77 15.22
C GLU A 18 6.54 -3.73 15.73
N ARG A 19 5.46 -3.38 15.01
CA ARG A 19 4.47 -2.42 15.56
C ARG A 19 3.38 -3.09 16.44
N PRO A 20 3.19 -2.66 17.70
CA PRO A 20 2.25 -3.31 18.65
C PRO A 20 0.77 -3.09 18.30
N GLU A 21 0.46 -2.14 17.42
CA GLU A 21 -0.88 -1.79 16.98
C GLU A 21 -1.15 -2.50 15.63
N ARG A 22 -1.60 -3.76 15.75
CA ARG A 22 -1.78 -4.71 14.66
C ARG A 22 -2.91 -4.27 13.71
N GLY A 23 -2.56 -3.66 12.57
CA GLY A 23 -3.48 -3.28 11.50
C GLY A 23 -2.94 -3.64 10.12
N LEU A 24 -3.84 -3.90 9.17
CA LEU A 24 -3.52 -4.02 7.74
C LEU A 24 -3.28 -2.62 7.17
N GLY A 25 -2.44 -2.49 6.15
CA GLY A 25 -2.19 -1.17 5.57
C GLY A 25 -1.34 -1.18 4.32
N VAL A 26 -1.16 0.02 3.78
CA VAL A 26 -0.39 0.26 2.55
C VAL A 26 0.84 1.08 2.88
N SER A 27 2.02 0.52 2.60
CA SER A 27 3.29 1.23 2.64
C SER A 27 3.53 1.94 1.31
N ILE A 28 3.69 3.25 1.33
CA ILE A 28 4.15 4.04 0.19
C ILE A 28 5.67 4.09 0.22
N ARG A 29 6.30 3.61 -0.84
CA ARG A 29 7.75 3.62 -1.02
C ARG A 29 8.15 4.58 -2.12
N ARG A 30 9.25 5.29 -1.93
CA ARG A 30 9.89 6.11 -2.97
C ARG A 30 11.29 5.55 -3.24
N GLY A 31 11.51 4.97 -4.42
CA GLY A 31 12.80 4.37 -4.76
C GLY A 31 13.24 3.25 -3.79
N GLY A 32 12.28 2.45 -3.32
CA GLY A 32 12.53 1.34 -2.38
C GLY A 32 12.55 1.70 -0.90
N ILE A 33 12.50 2.98 -0.54
CA ILE A 33 12.46 3.43 0.86
C ILE A 33 11.02 3.76 1.24
N GLU A 34 10.53 3.22 2.37
CA GLU A 34 9.22 3.60 2.92
C GLU A 34 9.23 5.09 3.30
N VAL A 35 8.28 5.85 2.75
CA VAL A 35 8.11 7.28 3.01
C VAL A 35 6.82 7.59 3.75
N GLU A 36 5.80 6.75 3.62
CA GLU A 36 4.52 6.90 4.30
C GLU A 36 3.87 5.53 4.52
N TYR A 37 3.16 5.36 5.63
CA TYR A 37 2.33 4.19 5.89
C TYR A 37 0.89 4.64 6.11
N ILE A 38 -0.03 4.03 5.37
CA ILE A 38 -1.46 4.28 5.47
C ILE A 38 -2.09 3.06 6.16
N ASP A 39 -2.49 3.24 7.40
CA ASP A 39 -3.27 2.27 8.14
C ASP A 39 -4.66 2.10 7.50
N ALA A 40 -5.18 0.87 7.47
CA ALA A 40 -6.54 0.55 7.08
C ALA A 40 -7.45 0.46 8.31
N PRO A 41 -8.05 1.57 8.77
CA PRO A 41 -8.88 1.56 9.96
C PRO A 41 -10.16 0.76 9.69
N GLY A 42 -10.34 -0.33 10.43
CA GLY A 42 -11.59 -1.10 10.45
C GLY A 42 -11.53 -2.47 9.77
N ILE A 43 -10.39 -2.91 9.23
CA ILE A 43 -10.20 -4.34 8.96
C ILE A 43 -9.76 -4.99 10.27
N GLU A 44 -10.75 -5.41 11.06
CA GLU A 44 -10.50 -6.11 12.32
C GLU A 44 -9.60 -7.32 12.08
N LYS A 45 -8.66 -7.51 13.02
CA LYS A 45 -7.68 -8.60 13.16
C LYS A 45 -8.21 -10.04 12.93
N HIS A 46 -9.52 -10.21 12.75
CA HIS A 46 -10.23 -11.47 12.59
C HIS A 46 -10.75 -11.73 11.16
N ALA A 47 -10.57 -10.81 10.20
CA ALA A 47 -10.93 -11.03 8.80
C ALA A 47 -9.74 -10.79 7.85
N PRO A 48 -8.69 -11.64 7.89
CA PRO A 48 -7.60 -11.60 6.89
C PRO A 48 -8.10 -11.80 5.45
N MET A 49 -9.35 -12.25 5.26
CA MET A 49 -9.94 -12.49 3.93
C MET A 49 -10.34 -11.21 3.18
N ASP A 50 -10.38 -10.04 3.81
CA ASP A 50 -10.85 -8.80 3.17
C ASP A 50 -9.72 -7.92 2.61
N TRP A 51 -8.46 -8.29 2.87
CA TRP A 51 -7.31 -7.55 2.36
C TRP A 51 -7.07 -7.87 0.90
N THR A 52 -7.59 -7.00 0.04
CA THR A 52 -7.49 -7.14 -1.41
C THR A 52 -6.86 -5.90 -2.04
N PRO A 53 -6.28 -6.04 -3.25
CA PRO A 53 -5.82 -4.90 -4.04
C PRO A 53 -6.93 -3.85 -4.30
N ASP A 54 -8.20 -4.24 -4.28
CA ASP A 54 -9.32 -3.29 -4.39
C ASP A 54 -9.46 -2.42 -3.13
N THR A 55 -9.43 -3.05 -1.95
CA THR A 55 -9.47 -2.37 -0.66
C THR A 55 -8.30 -1.39 -0.50
N ALA A 56 -7.09 -1.80 -0.90
CA ALA A 56 -5.91 -0.94 -0.87
C ALA A 56 -6.01 0.25 -1.83
N GLN A 57 -6.65 0.09 -3.00
CA GLN A 57 -6.92 1.21 -3.93
C GLN A 57 -7.86 2.24 -3.33
N VAL A 58 -8.93 1.80 -2.67
CA VAL A 58 -9.87 2.69 -1.99
C VAL A 58 -9.16 3.49 -0.89
N LEU A 59 -8.26 2.85 -0.14
CA LEU A 59 -7.45 3.49 0.90
C LEU A 59 -6.54 4.59 0.31
N LEU A 60 -5.81 4.25 -0.77
CA LEU A 60 -4.94 5.18 -1.49
C LEU A 60 -5.71 6.39 -2.01
N ALA A 61 -6.87 6.17 -2.63
CA ALA A 61 -7.72 7.24 -3.16
C ALA A 61 -8.20 8.18 -2.04
N ARG A 62 -8.61 7.64 -0.89
CA ARG A 62 -8.99 8.45 0.29
C ARG A 62 -7.85 9.31 0.81
N ARG A 63 -6.61 8.87 0.63
CA ARG A 63 -5.41 9.60 1.07
C ARG A 63 -4.84 10.55 0.01
N GLY A 64 -5.47 10.63 -1.16
CA GLY A 64 -5.04 11.48 -2.26
C GLY A 64 -3.88 10.87 -3.06
N TYR A 65 -3.91 9.54 -3.24
CA TYR A 65 -3.06 8.84 -4.18
C TYR A 65 -3.92 8.26 -5.31
N ALA A 66 -3.47 8.43 -6.54
CA ALA A 66 -4.04 7.75 -7.70
C ALA A 66 -3.12 6.62 -8.14
N VAL A 67 -3.73 5.50 -8.50
CA VAL A 67 -3.05 4.39 -9.14
C VAL A 67 -2.71 4.75 -10.59
N THR A 68 -1.47 4.50 -11.00
CA THR A 68 -1.00 4.76 -12.38
C THR A 68 -0.69 3.49 -13.15
N GLY A 69 -0.80 2.33 -12.50
CA GLY A 69 -0.52 1.04 -13.10
C GLY A 69 -1.43 -0.05 -12.57
N ARG A 70 -0.91 -1.28 -12.60
CA ARG A 70 -1.61 -2.48 -12.15
C ARG A 70 -0.91 -3.05 -10.94
N TRP A 71 -1.69 -3.71 -10.09
CA TRP A 71 -1.14 -4.51 -9.01
C TRP A 71 -0.31 -5.67 -9.58
N VAL A 72 0.89 -5.81 -9.03
CA VAL A 72 1.82 -6.89 -9.29
C VAL A 72 1.94 -7.68 -8.01
N ASP A 73 1.70 -8.97 -8.10
CA ASP A 73 1.98 -9.88 -7.00
C ASP A 73 3.49 -10.01 -6.82
N ILE A 74 3.96 -9.62 -5.65
CA ILE A 74 5.35 -9.74 -5.20
C ILE A 74 5.45 -10.61 -3.96
N SER A 75 4.41 -11.41 -3.72
CA SER A 75 4.40 -12.36 -2.63
C SER A 75 5.54 -13.35 -2.84
N ASP A 76 6.25 -13.65 -1.75
CA ASP A 76 7.18 -14.78 -1.80
C ASP A 76 6.34 -16.06 -1.92
N PRO A 77 6.72 -17.04 -2.77
CA PRO A 77 5.97 -18.29 -2.90
C PRO A 77 5.87 -19.09 -1.58
N CYS A 78 6.68 -18.77 -0.57
CA CYS A 78 6.59 -19.30 0.80
C CYS A 78 5.84 -18.39 1.78
N ALA A 79 5.39 -17.19 1.38
CA ALA A 79 4.58 -16.33 2.23
C ALA A 79 3.15 -16.86 2.31
N GLU A 80 2.59 -16.90 3.52
CA GLU A 80 1.21 -17.32 3.76
C GLU A 80 0.21 -16.26 3.23
N ASP A 81 0.66 -15.01 3.14
CA ASP A 81 -0.15 -13.86 2.74
C ASP A 81 0.36 -13.24 1.44
N PRO A 82 -0.50 -13.05 0.44
CA PRO A 82 -0.12 -12.41 -0.80
C PRO A 82 0.17 -10.91 -0.59
N ILE A 83 1.33 -10.47 -1.09
CA ILE A 83 1.79 -9.09 -1.09
C ILE A 83 1.70 -8.57 -2.52
N TRP A 84 1.01 -7.45 -2.71
CA TRP A 84 0.91 -6.76 -3.99
C TRP A 84 1.60 -5.41 -3.94
N GLU A 85 2.23 -5.03 -5.03
CA GLU A 85 2.74 -3.68 -5.25
C GLU A 85 2.12 -3.04 -6.50
N LEU A 86 2.01 -1.71 -6.50
CA LEU A 86 1.55 -0.97 -7.67
C LEU A 86 2.18 0.44 -7.70
N PRO A 87 2.38 1.03 -8.88
CA PRO A 87 2.84 2.41 -8.99
C PRO A 87 1.69 3.40 -8.72
N VAL A 88 1.93 4.37 -7.85
CA VAL A 88 0.98 5.43 -7.47
C VAL A 88 1.57 6.81 -7.70
N VAL A 89 0.70 7.80 -7.81
CA VAL A 89 1.09 9.22 -7.80
C VAL A 89 0.27 9.95 -6.76
N LYS A 90 0.89 10.89 -6.06
CA LYS A 90 0.18 11.75 -5.11
C LYS A 90 -0.63 12.78 -5.90
N THR A 91 -1.95 12.72 -5.76
CA THR A 91 -2.89 13.65 -6.39
C THR A 91 -3.27 14.83 -5.49
N ALA A 92 -2.74 14.88 -4.27
CA ALA A 92 -2.93 16.01 -3.37
C ALA A 92 -2.11 17.23 -3.86
N ASP A 93 -2.71 17.98 -4.79
CA ASP A 93 -2.43 19.39 -5.04
C ASP A 93 -3.36 20.21 -4.13
N ARG A 94 -2.84 20.66 -2.97
CA ARG A 94 -3.37 21.84 -2.27
C ARG A 94 -2.39 22.38 -1.23
#